data_AF-A0A1H6DIN4-F1
#
_entry.id   AF-A0A1H6DIN4-F1
#
_cell.length_a   1.000
_cell.length_b   1.000
_cell.length_c   1.000
_cell.angle_alpha   90.00
_cell.angle_beta   90.00
_cell.angle_gamma   90.00
#
_symmetry.space_group_name_H-M   'P 1'
#
loop_
_entity.id
_entity.type
_entity.pdbx_description
1 polymer ?
#
loop_
_entity_poly.entity_id
_entity_poly.type
_entity_poly.pdbx_seq_one_letter_code
_entity_poly.pdbx_strand_id
1 'polypeptide(L)'
;MLKLLRLALTAAIATAIVVRLRRRARMPGKRPAPPAGEPARRMRTGTLRRWVWVVVAAVVLTAAAALVPLGAEKPGTDRATEARRQAVTAQDRPTHTPTPRTAVINCSPSPRPVTVRPIDPQVRRAVDRQWRRVERWLKANAPLTYRTLRPPGKARTIAIAEAQMGVDFPDDLRASLLRHNGSRGAAGFGFGTGPGTGLGTGPGGAVNLGIREIRDAWRRLCRPDRTQPPAEDWNGRKIPFLRHGGSTEYAAVDSAGRDSGLSSYYALMRAVADALEQGGEFHGQRPAVERGVLRWQ
;
A
#
# COMPACT_ATOMS: atom_id res chain seq x y z
N MET A 1 -33.88 5.48 -34.56
CA MET A 1 -32.72 4.66 -34.99
C MET A 1 -31.81 4.21 -33.83
N LEU A 2 -31.57 5.02 -32.79
CA LEU A 2 -30.67 4.66 -31.66
C LEU A 2 -31.07 3.40 -30.86
N LYS A 3 -32.37 3.10 -30.74
CA LYS A 3 -32.88 1.93 -29.99
C LYS A 3 -32.59 0.60 -30.69
N LEU A 4 -32.63 0.56 -32.02
CA LEU A 4 -32.33 -0.63 -32.81
C LEU A 4 -30.83 -0.97 -32.77
N LEU A 5 -29.97 0.05 -32.76
CA LEU A 5 -28.52 -0.12 -32.69
C LEU A 5 -28.06 -0.68 -31.33
N ARG A 6 -28.72 -0.27 -30.24
CA ARG A 6 -28.48 -0.84 -28.90
C ARG A 6 -28.91 -2.31 -28.80
N LEU A 7 -30.05 -2.66 -29.40
CA LEU A 7 -30.54 -4.05 -29.42
C LEU A 7 -29.59 -4.98 -30.21
N ALA A 8 -29.12 -4.53 -31.38
CA ALA A 8 -28.16 -5.28 -32.20
C ALA A 8 -26.82 -5.49 -31.47
N LEU A 9 -26.32 -4.47 -30.77
CA LEU A 9 -25.08 -4.58 -29.99
C LEU A 9 -25.23 -5.58 -28.82
N THR A 10 -26.35 -5.54 -28.10
CA THR A 10 -26.60 -6.49 -27.01
C THR A 10 -26.72 -7.93 -27.50
N ALA A 11 -27.33 -8.15 -28.66
CA ALA A 11 -27.43 -9.48 -29.26
C ALA A 11 -26.05 -10.02 -29.70
N ALA A 12 -25.19 -9.16 -30.27
CA ALA A 12 -23.84 -9.54 -30.67
C ALA A 12 -22.96 -9.93 -29.47
N ILE A 13 -23.02 -9.16 -28.38
CA ILE A 13 -22.27 -9.45 -27.14
C ILE A 13 -22.74 -10.77 -26.51
N ALA A 14 -24.06 -10.98 -26.40
CA ALA A 14 -24.62 -12.22 -25.85
C ALA A 14 -24.18 -13.45 -26.68
N THR A 15 -24.20 -13.33 -28.00
CA THR A 15 -23.76 -14.40 -28.92
C THR A 15 -22.28 -14.72 -28.74
N ALA A 16 -21.42 -13.70 -28.61
CA ALA A 16 -19.99 -13.90 -28.38
C ALA A 16 -19.69 -14.59 -27.04
N ILE A 17 -20.44 -14.27 -25.98
CA ILE A 17 -20.33 -14.91 -24.67
C ILE A 17 -20.72 -16.39 -24.76
N VAL A 18 -21.85 -16.70 -25.40
CA VAL A 18 -22.31 -18.08 -25.57
C VAL A 18 -21.31 -18.93 -26.37
N VAL A 19 -20.74 -18.38 -27.45
CA VAL A 19 -19.72 -19.08 -28.25
C VAL A 19 -18.46 -19.35 -27.42
N ARG A 20 -18.01 -18.38 -26.61
CA ARG A 20 -16.82 -18.53 -25.76
C ARG A 20 -17.03 -19.56 -24.65
N LEU A 21 -18.22 -19.61 -24.06
CA LEU A 21 -18.59 -20.62 -23.05
C LEU A 21 -18.66 -22.02 -23.68
N ARG A 22 -19.23 -22.14 -24.89
CA ARG A 22 -19.32 -23.43 -25.61
C ARG A 22 -17.94 -23.96 -26.03
N ARG A 23 -16.98 -23.08 -26.39
CA ARG A 23 -15.59 -23.48 -26.67
C ARG A 23 -14.87 -23.97 -25.41
N ARG A 24 -15.08 -23.34 -24.24
CA ARG A 24 -14.49 -23.81 -22.97
C ARG A 24 -15.00 -25.19 -22.55
N ALA A 25 -16.27 -25.48 -22.81
CA ALA A 25 -16.87 -26.78 -22.49
C ALA A 25 -16.37 -27.95 -23.38
N ARG A 26 -15.75 -27.66 -24.53
CA ARG A 26 -15.26 -28.67 -25.49
C ARG A 26 -13.76 -28.93 -25.42
N MET A 27 -13.03 -28.34 -24.48
CA MET A 27 -11.61 -28.64 -24.28
C MET A 27 -11.49 -29.95 -23.46
N PRO A 28 -10.99 -31.06 -24.03
CA PRO A 28 -10.74 -32.27 -23.26
C PRO A 28 -9.64 -31.98 -22.23
N GLY A 29 -9.99 -32.00 -20.95
CA GLY A 29 -9.04 -31.90 -19.86
C GLY A 29 -8.10 -33.11 -19.86
N LYS A 30 -6.80 -32.87 -19.87
CA LYS A 30 -5.77 -33.88 -19.57
C LYS A 30 -6.07 -34.45 -18.18
N ARG A 31 -6.52 -35.71 -18.12
CA ARG A 31 -6.59 -36.49 -16.86
C ARG A 31 -5.17 -36.68 -16.33
N PRO A 32 -4.85 -36.28 -15.09
CA PRO A 32 -3.66 -36.79 -14.42
C PRO A 32 -3.85 -38.29 -14.12
N ALA A 33 -2.76 -39.05 -14.27
CA ALA A 33 -2.71 -40.47 -13.97
C ALA A 33 -3.01 -40.74 -12.48
N PRO A 34 -3.76 -41.82 -12.15
CA PRO A 34 -4.10 -42.15 -10.78
C PRO A 34 -2.89 -42.76 -10.04
N PRO A 35 -2.62 -42.39 -8.77
CA PRO A 35 -1.75 -43.17 -7.91
C PRO A 35 -2.45 -44.47 -7.49
N ALA A 36 -1.68 -45.56 -7.46
CA ALA A 36 -2.13 -46.88 -7.05
C ALA A 36 -2.25 -46.99 -5.53
N GLY A 37 -3.35 -47.61 -5.08
CA GLY A 37 -3.47 -48.28 -3.78
C GLY A 37 -4.03 -47.46 -2.62
N GLU A 38 -5.35 -47.57 -2.37
CA GLU A 38 -5.96 -48.05 -1.11
C GLU A 38 -7.46 -47.68 -1.00
N PRO A 39 -8.26 -48.42 -0.19
CA PRO A 39 -9.65 -48.71 -0.52
C PRO A 39 -10.69 -47.73 0.06
N ALA A 40 -11.77 -47.67 -0.72
CA ALA A 40 -13.11 -47.14 -0.50
C ALA A 40 -13.55 -46.81 0.94
N ARG A 41 -13.93 -45.53 1.14
CA ARG A 41 -14.87 -45.14 2.20
C ARG A 41 -16.05 -44.34 1.64
N ARG A 42 -17.22 -44.91 1.92
CA ARG A 42 -18.62 -44.54 1.61
C ARG A 42 -18.96 -43.06 1.39
N MET A 43 -19.84 -42.87 0.39
CA MET A 43 -20.71 -41.72 0.09
C MET A 43 -21.34 -41.06 1.32
N ARG A 44 -21.53 -39.74 1.24
CA ARG A 44 -22.78 -39.11 1.71
C ARG A 44 -23.11 -37.82 0.94
N THR A 45 -24.29 -37.85 0.36
CA THR A 45 -24.98 -36.82 -0.41
C THR A 45 -25.72 -35.81 0.50
N GLY A 46 -26.01 -34.62 -0.04
CA GLY A 46 -26.81 -33.56 0.59
C GLY A 46 -25.94 -32.39 1.05
N THR A 47 -26.21 -31.12 0.75
CA THR A 47 -27.51 -30.45 0.87
C THR A 47 -27.49 -29.09 0.13
N LEU A 48 -28.13 -29.05 -1.04
CA LEU A 48 -28.66 -27.83 -1.67
C LEU A 48 -29.91 -27.39 -0.88
N ARG A 49 -29.75 -26.74 0.28
CA ARG A 49 -30.90 -26.23 1.06
C ARG A 49 -30.48 -25.21 2.12
N ARG A 50 -29.89 -24.07 1.74
CA ARG A 50 -29.52 -23.01 2.73
C ARG A 50 -29.75 -21.56 2.33
N TRP A 51 -30.32 -21.26 1.16
CA TRP A 51 -30.46 -19.86 0.70
C TRP A 51 -31.86 -19.25 0.84
N VAL A 52 -32.86 -20.00 1.33
CA VAL A 52 -34.25 -19.50 1.46
C VAL A 52 -34.52 -18.73 2.77
N TRP A 53 -33.65 -18.81 3.78
CA TRP A 53 -33.91 -18.18 5.09
C TRP A 53 -33.38 -16.75 5.28
N VAL A 54 -32.61 -16.20 4.35
CA VAL A 54 -32.03 -14.84 4.50
C VAL A 54 -33.05 -13.73 4.19
N VAL A 55 -34.13 -14.03 3.45
CA VAL A 55 -35.11 -13.00 3.03
C VAL A 55 -36.18 -12.69 4.10
N VAL A 56 -36.44 -13.61 5.04
CA VAL A 56 -37.48 -13.40 6.09
C VAL A 56 -37.00 -12.52 7.24
N ALA A 57 -35.70 -12.46 7.52
CA ALA A 57 -35.15 -11.64 8.62
C ALA A 57 -35.11 -10.12 8.33
N ALA A 58 -35.20 -9.71 7.06
CA ALA A 58 -35.10 -8.30 6.66
C ALA A 58 -36.42 -7.52 6.76
N VAL A 59 -37.57 -8.19 6.89
CA VAL A 59 -38.91 -7.54 6.85
C VAL A 59 -39.47 -7.24 8.25
N VAL A 60 -38.94 -7.84 9.31
CA VAL A 60 -39.45 -7.62 10.69
C VAL A 60 -38.75 -6.46 11.41
N LEU A 61 -37.57 -6.01 10.95
CA LEU A 61 -36.78 -4.98 11.63
C LEU A 61 -37.10 -3.53 11.20
N THR A 62 -38.01 -3.33 10.25
CA THR A 62 -38.46 -1.99 9.80
C THR A 62 -39.76 -1.50 10.47
N ALA A 63 -40.34 -2.25 11.40
CA ALA A 63 -41.62 -1.92 12.06
C ALA A 63 -41.48 -1.53 13.55
N ALA A 64 -40.33 -1.03 13.98
CA ALA A 64 -40.09 -0.60 15.37
C ALA A 64 -39.49 0.82 15.47
N ALA A 65 -39.88 1.72 14.56
CA ALA A 65 -39.46 3.13 14.55
C ALA A 65 -40.62 4.12 14.79
N ALA A 66 -41.71 3.66 15.40
CA ALA A 66 -42.78 4.54 15.86
C ALA A 66 -43.15 4.14 17.29
N LEU A 67 -43.09 5.12 18.20
CA LEU A 67 -43.47 5.11 19.63
C LEU A 67 -42.28 5.22 20.61
N VAL A 68 -41.71 6.43 20.70
CA VAL A 68 -41.18 6.95 21.99
C VAL A 68 -41.58 8.43 22.11
N PRO A 69 -42.23 8.86 23.20
CA PRO A 69 -42.71 10.22 23.37
C PRO A 69 -41.61 11.20 23.80
N LEU A 70 -41.81 12.46 23.40
CA LEU A 70 -41.04 13.66 23.78
C LEU A 70 -41.16 13.91 25.29
N GLY A 71 -40.01 13.90 25.97
CA GLY A 71 -39.87 14.26 27.38
C GLY A 71 -39.32 15.69 27.54
N ALA A 72 -39.96 16.44 28.42
CA ALA A 72 -39.84 17.87 28.68
C ALA A 72 -38.44 18.42 29.03
N GLU A 73 -38.14 19.62 28.52
CA GLU A 73 -37.06 20.49 28.98
C GLU A 73 -37.31 21.02 30.39
N LYS A 74 -36.28 21.01 31.24
CA LYS A 74 -36.19 21.84 32.45
C LYS A 74 -35.10 22.89 32.27
N PRO A 75 -35.36 24.18 32.53
CA PRO A 75 -34.32 25.20 32.48
C PRO A 75 -33.65 25.37 33.85
N GLY A 76 -32.34 25.59 33.83
CA GLY A 76 -31.63 26.34 34.86
C GLY A 76 -30.68 25.53 35.73
N THR A 77 -29.37 25.56 35.40
CA THR A 77 -28.25 25.77 36.38
C THR A 77 -26.84 25.88 35.74
N ASP A 78 -26.66 26.33 34.50
CA ASP A 78 -25.32 26.22 33.86
C ASP A 78 -24.38 27.44 33.95
N ARG A 79 -24.84 28.63 34.35
CA ARG A 79 -23.96 29.82 34.32
C ARG A 79 -22.88 29.89 35.39
N ALA A 80 -23.07 29.26 36.55
CA ALA A 80 -22.08 29.32 37.64
C ALA A 80 -20.91 28.34 37.44
N THR A 81 -21.14 27.25 36.69
CA THR A 81 -20.14 26.18 36.48
C THR A 81 -19.17 26.53 35.35
N GLU A 82 -19.61 27.31 34.38
CA GLU A 82 -18.82 27.68 33.21
C GLU A 82 -17.81 28.82 33.51
N ALA A 83 -18.20 29.78 34.35
CA ALA A 83 -17.31 30.85 34.81
C ALA A 83 -16.14 30.34 35.68
N ARG A 84 -16.35 29.25 36.44
CA ARG A 84 -15.29 28.64 37.26
C ARG A 84 -14.31 27.79 36.46
N ARG A 85 -14.73 27.23 35.31
CA ARG A 85 -13.82 26.52 34.38
C ARG A 85 -12.90 27.48 33.61
N GLN A 86 -13.40 28.66 33.25
CA GLN A 86 -12.59 29.64 32.52
C GLN A 86 -11.50 30.29 33.40
N ALA A 87 -11.78 30.52 34.69
CA ALA A 87 -10.79 31.10 35.62
C ALA A 87 -9.59 30.18 35.92
N VAL A 88 -9.77 28.85 35.87
CA VAL A 88 -8.68 27.87 36.10
C VAL A 88 -7.76 27.73 34.87
N THR A 89 -8.19 28.20 33.69
CA THR A 89 -7.41 28.02 32.44
C THR A 89 -6.41 29.15 32.18
N ALA A 90 -6.45 30.25 32.95
CA ALA A 90 -5.66 31.45 32.69
C ALA A 90 -4.31 31.53 33.45
N GLN A 91 -4.01 30.60 34.36
CA GLN A 91 -2.86 30.73 35.26
C GLN A 91 -1.70 29.76 35.02
N ASP A 92 -1.73 28.95 33.96
CA ASP A 92 -0.63 28.04 33.66
C ASP A 92 -0.28 28.08 32.17
N ARG A 93 0.30 29.21 31.74
CA ARG A 93 0.91 29.34 30.41
C ARG A 93 2.42 29.14 30.55
N PRO A 94 2.93 27.89 30.52
CA PRO A 94 4.34 27.68 30.30
C PRO A 94 4.71 28.24 28.92
N THR A 95 5.84 28.91 28.84
CA THR A 95 6.47 29.35 27.60
C THR A 95 6.65 28.13 26.69
N HIS A 96 5.72 27.93 25.75
CA HIS A 96 5.77 26.81 24.81
C HIS A 96 6.99 26.97 23.89
N THR A 97 8.07 26.30 24.25
CA THR A 97 9.10 25.89 23.28
C THR A 97 8.39 25.05 22.21
N PRO A 98 8.55 25.33 20.90
CA PRO A 98 7.82 24.61 19.87
C PRO A 98 8.07 23.11 19.98
N THR A 99 6.96 22.37 20.09
CA THR A 99 6.83 20.91 20.25
C THR A 99 7.66 20.13 19.20
N PRO A 100 8.20 18.93 19.53
CA PRO A 100 9.04 18.11 18.64
C PRO A 100 8.47 17.82 17.24
N ARG A 101 7.15 17.91 17.08
CA ARG A 101 6.42 17.55 15.85
C ARG A 101 6.52 18.62 14.75
N THR A 102 6.63 19.90 15.11
CA THR A 102 6.67 21.02 14.15
C THR A 102 8.06 21.16 13.51
N ALA A 103 9.12 20.90 14.28
CA ALA A 103 10.50 20.95 13.81
C ALA A 103 10.79 19.91 12.70
N VAL A 104 10.23 18.71 12.84
CA VAL A 104 10.34 17.65 11.83
C VAL A 104 9.60 18.01 10.54
N ILE A 105 8.42 18.63 10.62
CA ILE A 105 7.67 19.09 9.43
C ILE A 105 8.53 20.08 8.64
N ASN A 106 9.16 21.02 9.33
CA ASN A 106 10.01 22.07 8.73
C ASN A 106 11.43 21.60 8.40
N CYS A 107 11.64 20.30 8.15
CA CYS A 107 12.95 19.76 7.75
C CYS A 107 14.11 20.09 8.73
N SER A 108 13.78 20.35 9.99
CA SER A 108 14.72 20.79 11.03
C SER A 108 14.68 19.84 12.23
N PRO A 109 15.04 18.56 12.05
CA PRO A 109 14.92 17.58 13.11
C PRO A 109 15.89 17.88 14.26
N SER A 110 15.39 17.82 15.49
CA SER A 110 16.26 17.82 16.67
C SER A 110 17.08 16.52 16.70
N PRO A 111 18.36 16.56 17.11
CA PRO A 111 19.17 15.36 17.27
C PRO A 111 18.47 14.34 18.17
N ARG A 112 18.33 13.09 17.70
CA ARG A 112 17.79 11.97 18.47
C ARG A 112 18.87 10.94 18.79
N PRO A 113 18.80 10.26 19.93
CA PRO A 113 19.68 9.14 20.21
C PRO A 113 19.46 8.01 19.19
N VAL A 114 20.54 7.28 18.87
CA VAL A 114 20.48 6.13 17.97
C VAL A 114 19.93 4.92 18.72
N THR A 115 18.64 4.64 18.54
CA THR A 115 17.96 3.51 19.19
C THR A 115 17.49 2.50 18.15
N VAL A 116 17.88 1.23 18.32
CA VAL A 116 17.36 0.14 17.46
C VAL A 116 15.97 -0.25 17.94
N ARG A 117 14.95 0.13 17.18
CA ARG A 117 13.56 -0.21 17.47
C ARG A 117 13.20 -1.62 16.97
N PRO A 118 12.56 -2.48 17.78
CA PRO A 118 12.01 -3.75 17.29
C PRO A 118 10.90 -3.49 16.27
N ILE A 119 10.66 -4.47 15.40
CA ILE A 119 9.56 -4.47 14.43
C ILE A 119 8.54 -5.50 14.91
N ASP A 120 7.25 -5.17 14.82
CA ASP A 120 6.20 -6.14 15.07
C ASP A 120 6.42 -7.44 14.24
N PRO A 121 6.52 -8.62 14.89
CA PRO A 121 6.73 -9.89 14.19
C PRO A 121 5.68 -10.20 13.11
N GLN A 122 4.42 -9.80 13.29
CA GLN A 122 3.35 -9.99 12.32
C GLN A 122 3.57 -9.13 11.07
N VAL A 123 3.93 -7.85 11.26
CA VAL A 123 4.26 -6.94 10.14
C VAL A 123 5.45 -7.48 9.35
N ARG A 124 6.51 -7.89 10.04
CA ARG A 124 7.70 -8.49 9.40
C ARG A 124 7.34 -9.72 8.59
N ARG A 125 6.60 -10.67 9.18
CA ARG A 125 6.14 -11.88 8.48
C ARG A 125 5.28 -11.56 7.26
N ALA A 126 4.43 -10.54 7.34
CA ALA A 126 3.59 -10.11 6.24
C ALA A 126 4.41 -9.56 5.07
N VAL A 127 5.36 -8.68 5.34
CA VAL A 127 6.29 -8.13 4.32
C VAL A 127 7.16 -9.24 3.72
N ASP A 128 7.71 -10.14 4.54
CA ASP A 128 8.50 -11.30 4.07
C ASP A 128 7.70 -12.25 3.18
N ARG A 129 6.38 -12.39 3.39
CA ARG A 129 5.52 -13.15 2.48
C ARG A 129 5.42 -12.49 1.11
N GLN A 130 5.23 -11.17 1.04
CA GLN A 130 5.14 -10.48 -0.25
C GLN A 130 6.47 -10.49 -1.00
N TRP A 131 7.58 -10.27 -0.30
CA TRP A 131 8.88 -10.37 -0.95
C TRP A 131 9.18 -11.76 -1.50
N ARG A 132 8.83 -12.85 -0.81
CA ARG A 132 9.01 -14.21 -1.37
C ARG A 132 8.24 -14.42 -2.67
N ARG A 133 7.07 -13.80 -2.83
CA ARG A 133 6.29 -13.83 -4.07
C ARG A 133 7.04 -13.08 -5.18
N VAL A 134 7.44 -11.84 -4.90
CA VAL A 134 8.24 -11.00 -5.80
C VAL A 134 9.53 -11.71 -6.22
N GLU A 135 10.33 -12.22 -5.27
CA GLU A 135 11.59 -12.90 -5.54
C GLU A 135 11.42 -14.14 -6.41
N ARG A 136 10.43 -14.99 -6.12
CA ARG A 136 10.15 -16.18 -6.95
C ARG A 136 9.81 -15.77 -8.37
N TRP A 137 8.94 -14.78 -8.53
CA TRP A 137 8.54 -14.29 -9.84
C TRP A 137 9.73 -13.69 -10.60
N LEU A 138 10.53 -12.84 -9.94
CA LEU A 138 11.71 -12.21 -10.56
C LEU A 138 12.77 -13.25 -10.95
N LYS A 139 13.02 -14.27 -10.12
CA LYS A 139 13.96 -15.35 -10.47
C LYS A 139 13.54 -16.08 -11.74
N ALA A 140 12.25 -16.35 -11.89
CA ALA A 140 11.73 -17.10 -13.02
C ALA A 140 11.60 -16.26 -14.29
N ASN A 141 11.20 -15.00 -14.17
CA ASN A 141 10.80 -14.17 -15.32
C ASN A 141 11.78 -13.03 -15.61
N ALA A 142 12.33 -12.37 -14.59
CA ALA A 142 13.19 -11.20 -14.75
C ALA A 142 14.54 -11.35 -13.98
N PRO A 143 15.38 -12.32 -14.36
CA PRO A 143 16.58 -12.67 -13.58
C PRO A 143 17.62 -11.55 -13.52
N LEU A 144 17.67 -10.64 -14.50
CA LEU A 144 18.56 -9.48 -14.43
C LEU A 144 18.07 -8.48 -13.38
N THR A 145 16.75 -8.23 -13.30
CA THR A 145 16.17 -7.42 -12.22
C THR A 145 16.36 -8.09 -10.86
N TYR A 146 16.20 -9.42 -10.76
CA TYR A 146 16.43 -10.15 -9.51
C TYR A 146 17.85 -9.91 -8.95
N ARG A 147 18.87 -9.95 -9.81
CA ARG A 147 20.28 -9.73 -9.42
C ARG A 147 20.57 -8.31 -8.91
N THR A 148 19.68 -7.36 -9.14
CA THR A 148 19.84 -5.99 -8.64
C THR A 148 19.44 -5.83 -7.18
N LEU A 149 18.65 -6.76 -6.63
CA LEU A 149 18.21 -6.72 -5.24
C LEU A 149 19.43 -6.79 -4.34
N ARG A 150 19.54 -5.83 -3.42
CA ARG A 150 20.69 -5.76 -2.51
C ARG A 150 20.50 -6.73 -1.34
N PRO A 151 21.60 -7.14 -0.69
CA PRO A 151 21.51 -7.92 0.55
C PRO A 151 20.70 -7.19 1.64
N PRO A 152 20.28 -7.91 2.70
CA PRO A 152 19.69 -7.35 3.90
C PRO A 152 20.40 -6.09 4.42
N GLY A 153 19.60 -5.08 4.78
CA GLY A 153 20.08 -3.92 5.52
C GLY A 153 20.43 -4.27 6.96
N LYS A 154 21.15 -3.38 7.64
CA LYS A 154 21.47 -3.52 9.07
C LYS A 154 20.53 -2.67 9.91
N ALA A 155 19.96 -3.24 10.96
CA ALA A 155 19.05 -2.52 11.87
C ALA A 155 19.70 -1.26 12.47
N ARG A 156 20.99 -1.32 12.83
CA ARG A 156 21.74 -0.16 13.31
C ARG A 156 21.87 0.95 12.27
N THR A 157 21.99 0.60 10.98
CA THR A 157 22.05 1.61 9.91
C THR A 157 20.70 2.30 9.73
N ILE A 158 19.59 1.58 9.90
CA ILE A 158 18.24 2.18 9.92
C ILE A 158 18.12 3.15 11.09
N ALA A 159 18.49 2.72 12.31
CA ALA A 159 18.44 3.58 13.49
C ALA A 159 19.27 4.87 13.34
N ILE A 160 20.44 4.80 12.70
CA ILE A 160 21.26 5.99 12.39
C ILE A 160 20.52 6.92 11.41
N ALA A 161 19.90 6.37 10.36
CA ALA A 161 19.14 7.17 9.40
C ALA A 161 17.94 7.85 10.08
N GLU A 162 17.16 7.10 10.86
CA GLU A 162 16.02 7.63 11.64
C GLU A 162 16.44 8.74 12.60
N ALA A 163 17.55 8.54 13.33
CA ALA A 163 18.09 9.56 14.23
C ALA A 163 18.52 10.83 13.48
N GLN A 164 19.19 10.68 12.33
CA GLN A 164 19.65 11.80 11.51
C GLN A 164 18.52 12.54 10.79
N MET A 165 17.41 11.87 10.50
CA MET A 165 16.24 12.46 9.83
C MET A 165 15.19 12.96 10.84
N GLY A 166 15.32 12.62 12.13
CA GLY A 166 14.33 12.96 13.16
C GLY A 166 12.98 12.25 13.02
N VAL A 167 12.88 11.22 12.17
CA VAL A 167 11.65 10.46 11.91
C VAL A 167 11.88 8.97 12.09
N ASP A 168 10.84 8.27 12.53
CA ASP A 168 10.86 6.81 12.55
C ASP A 168 10.36 6.27 11.21
N PHE A 169 11.04 5.26 10.68
CA PHE A 169 10.58 4.58 9.49
C PHE A 169 9.38 3.70 9.86
N PRO A 170 8.32 3.69 9.03
CA PRO A 170 7.24 2.72 9.18
C PRO A 170 7.75 1.28 9.27
N ASP A 171 7.13 0.46 10.11
CA ASP A 171 7.58 -0.91 10.42
C ASP A 171 7.66 -1.82 9.21
N ASP A 172 6.76 -1.63 8.26
CA ASP A 172 6.73 -2.34 6.99
C ASP A 172 7.89 -1.94 6.07
N LEU A 173 8.24 -0.65 5.98
CA LEU A 173 9.43 -0.18 5.29
C LEU A 173 10.70 -0.70 5.96
N ARG A 174 10.79 -0.66 7.30
CA ARG A 174 11.91 -1.24 8.05
C ARG A 174 12.07 -2.73 7.74
N ALA A 175 10.97 -3.49 7.77
CA ALA A 175 10.99 -4.91 7.47
C ALA A 175 11.47 -5.17 6.04
N SER A 176 11.04 -4.34 5.08
CA SER A 176 11.48 -4.43 3.69
C SER A 176 12.98 -4.18 3.55
N LEU A 177 13.50 -3.10 4.16
CA LEU A 177 14.93 -2.75 4.13
C LEU A 177 15.81 -3.79 4.80
N LEU A 178 15.32 -4.45 5.85
CA LEU A 178 16.00 -5.57 6.50
C LEU A 178 16.00 -6.84 5.66
N ARG A 179 15.18 -6.93 4.62
CA ARG A 179 15.21 -8.04 3.68
C ARG A 179 16.04 -7.71 2.44
N HIS A 180 15.79 -6.56 1.84
CA HIS A 180 16.55 -6.01 0.73
C HIS A 180 16.82 -4.53 0.96
N ASN A 181 18.11 -4.17 1.06
CA ASN A 181 18.53 -2.78 1.23
C ASN A 181 18.46 -2.00 -0.10
N GLY A 182 17.27 -1.94 -0.69
CA GLY A 182 17.02 -1.37 -2.00
C GLY A 182 17.47 -2.26 -3.17
N SER A 183 17.54 -1.65 -4.35
CA SER A 183 18.06 -2.24 -5.58
C SER A 183 19.09 -1.30 -6.22
N ARG A 184 19.81 -1.76 -7.26
CA ARG A 184 20.85 -0.96 -7.91
C ARG A 184 20.93 -1.17 -9.42
N GLY A 185 21.41 -0.15 -10.12
CA GLY A 185 21.67 -0.19 -11.56
C GLY A 185 20.41 0.03 -12.41
N ALA A 186 20.60 0.12 -13.73
CA ALA A 186 19.55 0.47 -14.70
C ALA A 186 18.45 -0.60 -14.86
N ALA A 187 18.71 -1.83 -14.40
CA ALA A 187 17.72 -2.91 -14.32
C ALA A 187 17.09 -3.05 -12.92
N GLY A 188 17.32 -2.05 -12.05
CA GLY A 188 16.92 -2.06 -10.66
C GLY A 188 15.44 -2.37 -10.47
N PHE A 189 15.12 -3.18 -9.48
CA PHE A 189 13.72 -3.40 -9.11
C PHE A 189 13.12 -2.11 -8.54
N GLY A 190 12.02 -1.66 -9.14
CA GLY A 190 11.19 -0.55 -8.68
C GLY A 190 9.72 -0.84 -8.90
N PHE A 191 8.87 -0.16 -8.14
CA PHE A 191 7.43 -0.25 -8.30
C PHE A 191 6.99 0.61 -9.49
N GLY A 192 6.05 0.11 -10.28
CA GLY A 192 5.51 0.82 -11.44
C GLY A 192 4.87 2.13 -11.00
N THR A 193 5.23 3.23 -11.63
CA THR A 193 4.64 4.53 -11.38
C THR A 193 4.01 4.98 -12.67
N GLY A 194 2.68 4.83 -12.71
CA GLY A 194 1.89 5.10 -13.89
C GLY A 194 1.89 6.56 -14.33
N PRO A 195 1.49 6.81 -15.58
CA PRO A 195 1.13 8.15 -16.03
C PRO A 195 -0.02 8.70 -15.15
N GLY A 196 0.09 9.96 -14.75
CA GLY A 196 -0.93 10.66 -13.95
C GLY A 196 -0.66 10.77 -12.45
N THR A 197 0.44 10.20 -11.94
CA THR A 197 0.91 10.44 -10.56
C THR A 197 1.78 11.69 -10.42
N GLY A 198 2.08 12.39 -11.53
CA GLY A 198 3.11 13.44 -11.56
C GLY A 198 4.53 12.88 -11.35
N LEU A 199 4.71 11.56 -11.36
CA LEU A 199 5.98 10.86 -11.17
C LEU A 199 6.33 10.14 -12.47
N GLY A 200 7.34 10.65 -13.18
CA GLY A 200 7.58 10.48 -14.61
C GLY A 200 7.79 9.05 -15.13
N THR A 201 7.33 8.82 -16.36
CA THR A 201 7.47 7.60 -17.18
C THR A 201 8.80 7.58 -17.95
N GLY A 202 9.91 7.91 -17.28
CA GLY A 202 11.23 8.00 -17.91
C GLY A 202 11.85 6.63 -18.25
N PRO A 203 12.73 6.56 -19.27
CA PRO A 203 13.37 5.31 -19.74
C PRO A 203 14.33 4.66 -18.73
N GLY A 204 14.53 5.25 -17.55
CA GLY A 204 15.46 4.78 -16.53
C GLY A 204 14.92 3.72 -15.57
N GLY A 205 13.61 3.40 -15.60
CA GLY A 205 12.96 2.53 -14.61
C GLY A 205 13.00 3.08 -13.19
N ALA A 206 12.25 2.52 -12.25
CA ALA A 206 12.31 2.96 -10.85
C ALA A 206 13.32 2.11 -10.04
N VAL A 207 13.99 2.71 -9.06
CA VAL A 207 14.90 2.01 -8.14
C VAL A 207 14.45 2.17 -6.70
N ASN A 208 14.35 1.07 -5.97
CA ASN A 208 14.14 1.08 -4.53
C ASN A 208 15.41 1.59 -3.84
N LEU A 209 15.27 2.62 -3.02
CA LEU A 209 16.38 3.20 -2.29
C LEU A 209 16.79 2.30 -1.12
N GLY A 210 18.09 2.14 -0.91
CA GLY A 210 18.64 1.61 0.33
C GLY A 210 18.72 2.67 1.42
N ILE A 211 18.96 2.26 2.65
CA ILE A 211 18.88 3.09 3.87
C ILE A 211 19.69 4.40 3.77
N ARG A 212 20.91 4.33 3.23
CA ARG A 212 21.76 5.51 3.05
C ARG A 212 21.22 6.44 1.98
N GLU A 213 20.74 5.89 0.87
CA GLU A 213 20.15 6.67 -0.22
C GLU A 213 18.85 7.34 0.22
N ILE A 214 18.03 6.68 1.05
CA ILE A 214 16.84 7.28 1.68
C ILE A 214 17.23 8.54 2.47
N ARG A 215 18.21 8.41 3.38
CA ARG A 215 18.69 9.54 4.18
C ARG A 215 19.27 10.66 3.32
N ASP A 216 20.11 10.30 2.35
CA ASP A 216 20.81 11.29 1.52
C ASP A 216 19.83 12.02 0.58
N ALA A 217 18.81 11.32 0.07
CA ALA A 217 17.69 11.91 -0.67
C ALA A 217 16.87 12.86 0.23
N TRP A 218 16.51 12.43 1.44
CA TRP A 218 15.78 13.26 2.41
C TRP A 218 16.56 14.55 2.71
N ARG A 219 17.86 14.45 3.00
CA ARG A 219 18.72 15.63 3.25
C ARG A 219 18.72 16.60 2.09
N ARG A 220 18.80 16.08 0.86
CA ARG A 220 18.74 16.90 -0.36
C ARG A 220 17.40 17.61 -0.50
N LEU A 221 16.29 16.89 -0.30
CA LEU A 221 14.93 17.42 -0.41
C LEU A 221 14.60 18.43 0.70
N CYS A 222 15.29 18.34 1.84
CA CYS A 222 15.19 19.28 2.95
C CYS A 222 16.17 20.47 2.89
N ARG A 223 16.98 20.61 1.83
CA ARG A 223 17.86 21.79 1.69
C ARG A 223 17.04 23.04 1.35
N PRO A 224 17.32 24.19 2.02
CA PRO A 224 16.63 25.45 1.73
C PRO A 224 16.99 26.01 0.35
N ASP A 225 18.25 25.89 -0.08
CA ASP A 225 18.77 26.43 -1.34
C ASP A 225 18.75 25.39 -2.47
N ARG A 226 17.55 24.90 -2.78
CA ARG A 226 17.33 23.97 -3.90
C ARG A 226 16.92 24.76 -5.13
N THR A 227 17.53 24.43 -6.27
CA THR A 227 17.23 25.05 -7.57
C THR A 227 15.86 24.66 -8.13
N GLN A 228 15.25 23.59 -7.62
CA GLN A 228 13.88 23.19 -7.92
C GLN A 228 13.08 23.12 -6.63
N PRO A 229 11.87 23.70 -6.56
CA PRO A 229 10.96 23.46 -5.45
C PRO A 229 10.66 21.95 -5.35
N PRO A 230 10.36 21.43 -4.16
CA PRO A 230 9.92 20.04 -4.07
C PRO A 230 8.56 19.90 -4.75
N ALA A 231 8.07 18.67 -4.84
CA ALA A 231 6.62 18.48 -4.92
C ALA A 231 5.93 19.35 -3.85
N GLU A 232 4.82 20.01 -4.21
CA GLU A 232 4.14 21.04 -3.39
C GLU A 232 3.79 20.56 -1.97
N ASP A 233 3.80 19.25 -1.71
CA ASP A 233 3.45 18.60 -0.45
C ASP A 233 4.63 18.07 0.38
N TRP A 234 5.88 18.24 -0.09
CA TRP A 234 7.05 17.73 0.64
C TRP A 234 7.24 18.42 2.00
N ASN A 235 7.46 17.61 3.03
CA ASN A 235 7.86 18.06 4.35
C ASN A 235 8.82 17.04 4.99
N GLY A 236 9.48 17.40 6.09
CA GLY A 236 10.50 16.53 6.69
C GLY A 236 9.98 15.21 7.29
N ARG A 237 8.67 14.97 7.32
CA ARG A 237 8.07 13.67 7.71
C ARG A 237 8.01 12.65 6.57
N LYS A 238 8.13 13.10 5.32
CA LYS A 238 8.12 12.24 4.14
C LYS A 238 9.45 11.50 4.02
N ILE A 239 9.39 10.18 3.91
CA ILE A 239 10.55 9.29 3.82
C ILE A 239 10.61 8.77 2.37
N PRO A 240 11.58 9.21 1.56
CA PRO A 240 11.69 8.77 0.18
C PRO A 240 12.16 7.31 0.18
N PHE A 241 11.49 6.42 -0.55
CA PHE A 241 11.86 5.00 -0.59
C PHE A 241 12.11 4.48 -2.01
N LEU A 242 11.71 5.25 -3.02
CA LEU A 242 11.89 4.91 -4.43
C LEU A 242 12.22 6.17 -5.21
N ARG A 243 13.16 6.04 -6.16
CA ARG A 243 13.53 7.10 -7.10
C ARG A 243 13.22 6.65 -8.52
N HIS A 244 12.66 7.54 -9.31
CA HIS A 244 12.39 7.30 -10.73
C HIS A 244 13.66 7.56 -11.54
N GLY A 245 13.90 6.69 -12.52
CA GLY A 245 15.10 6.73 -13.33
C GLY A 245 15.07 7.91 -14.29
N GLY A 246 16.11 8.73 -14.21
CA GLY A 246 16.23 9.95 -15.01
C GLY A 246 15.49 11.16 -14.46
N SER A 247 14.80 11.06 -13.30
CA SER A 247 14.17 12.20 -12.64
C SER A 247 14.73 12.47 -11.23
N THR A 248 14.44 13.66 -10.72
CA THR A 248 14.67 14.07 -9.33
C THR A 248 13.49 13.70 -8.42
N GLU A 249 12.52 12.96 -8.94
CA GLU A 249 11.26 12.65 -8.24
C GLU A 249 11.36 11.36 -7.44
N TYR A 250 10.70 11.37 -6.29
CA TYR A 250 10.70 10.27 -5.34
C TYR A 250 9.27 9.88 -5.01
N ALA A 251 9.04 8.58 -4.84
CA ALA A 251 7.91 8.13 -4.04
C ALA A 251 8.32 8.11 -2.56
N ALA A 252 7.45 8.59 -1.70
CA ALA A 252 7.70 8.70 -0.28
C ALA A 252 6.54 8.14 0.54
N VAL A 253 6.85 7.64 1.74
CA VAL A 253 5.86 7.32 2.76
C VAL A 253 5.88 8.36 3.86
N ASP A 254 4.74 8.66 4.46
CA ASP A 254 4.70 9.52 5.63
C ASP A 254 5.04 8.73 6.89
N SER A 255 5.95 9.27 7.72
CA SER A 255 6.26 8.69 9.03
C SER A 255 5.05 8.64 9.99
N ALA A 256 3.98 9.41 9.73
CA ALA A 256 2.70 9.31 10.42
C ALA A 256 1.93 8.00 10.17
N GLY A 257 2.26 7.27 9.11
CA GLY A 257 1.39 6.23 8.57
C GLY A 257 0.12 6.75 7.90
N ARG A 258 0.04 8.04 7.55
CA ARG A 258 -1.07 8.65 6.82
C ARG A 258 -0.55 9.45 5.61
N ASP A 259 -1.02 9.04 4.44
CA ASP A 259 -1.07 9.75 3.15
C ASP A 259 0.10 9.63 2.14
N SER A 260 -0.20 8.84 1.10
CA SER A 260 0.01 9.13 -0.33
C SER A 260 -0.67 8.04 -1.20
N GLY A 261 -2.00 8.04 -1.34
CA GLY A 261 -2.78 7.17 -2.27
C GLY A 261 -2.76 5.64 -2.04
N LEU A 262 -1.76 5.12 -1.33
CA LEU A 262 -1.60 3.75 -0.87
C LEU A 262 -1.47 3.78 0.65
N SER A 263 -2.30 3.00 1.34
CA SER A 263 -2.49 3.07 2.79
C SER A 263 -1.25 2.68 3.63
N SER A 264 -0.23 2.03 3.03
CA SER A 264 1.03 1.63 3.68
C SER A 264 2.05 1.11 2.64
N TYR A 265 3.33 1.00 3.01
CA TYR A 265 4.33 0.34 2.18
C TYR A 265 4.02 -1.16 2.00
N TYR A 266 3.40 -1.79 3.00
CA TYR A 266 2.91 -3.16 2.88
C TYR A 266 1.81 -3.29 1.81
N ALA A 267 0.85 -2.37 1.77
CA ALA A 267 -0.21 -2.39 0.76
C ALA A 267 0.37 -2.25 -0.66
N LEU A 268 1.33 -1.35 -0.83
CA LEU A 268 2.13 -1.19 -2.05
C LEU A 268 2.78 -2.52 -2.47
N MET A 269 3.55 -3.13 -1.55
CA MET A 269 4.23 -4.41 -1.80
C MET A 269 3.28 -5.54 -2.18
N ARG A 270 2.12 -5.61 -1.52
CA ARG A 270 1.09 -6.60 -1.82
C ARG A 270 0.52 -6.41 -3.23
N ALA A 271 0.14 -5.18 -3.58
CA ALA A 271 -0.42 -4.87 -4.89
C ALA A 271 0.56 -5.19 -6.02
N VAL A 272 1.85 -4.88 -5.83
CA VAL A 272 2.90 -5.23 -6.78
C VAL A 272 3.08 -6.74 -6.91
N ALA A 273 3.10 -7.48 -5.80
CA ALA A 273 3.19 -8.94 -5.84
C ALA A 273 1.99 -9.57 -6.56
N ASP A 274 0.78 -9.05 -6.32
CA ASP A 274 -0.44 -9.48 -7.00
C ASP A 274 -0.37 -9.20 -8.50
N ALA A 275 0.06 -8.00 -8.91
CA ALA A 275 0.21 -7.62 -10.32
C ALA A 275 1.22 -8.50 -11.05
N LEU A 276 2.39 -8.77 -10.45
CA LEU A 276 3.42 -9.65 -11.02
C LEU A 276 2.87 -11.07 -11.25
N GLU A 277 2.25 -11.67 -10.24
CA GLU A 277 1.77 -13.06 -10.33
C GLU A 277 0.57 -13.23 -11.27
N GLN A 278 -0.29 -12.21 -11.38
CA GLN A 278 -1.53 -12.28 -12.15
C GLN A 278 -1.44 -11.64 -13.55
N GLY A 279 -0.35 -10.92 -13.84
CA GLY A 279 -0.26 -10.05 -15.01
C GLY A 279 -1.23 -8.87 -14.95
N GLY A 280 -1.67 -8.49 -13.75
CA GLY A 280 -2.61 -7.41 -13.50
C GLY A 280 -1.95 -6.03 -13.60
N GLU A 281 -2.77 -4.99 -13.57
CA GLU A 281 -2.29 -3.61 -13.56
C GLU A 281 -1.93 -3.15 -12.16
N PHE A 282 -0.86 -2.37 -12.07
CA PHE A 282 -0.45 -1.63 -10.89
C PHE A 282 -0.20 -0.18 -11.32
N HIS A 283 -0.98 0.77 -10.78
CA HIS A 283 -1.04 2.16 -11.25
C HIS A 283 -1.22 2.28 -12.78
N GLY A 284 -2.11 1.47 -13.36
CA GLY A 284 -2.40 1.51 -14.80
C GLY A 284 -1.31 0.92 -15.70
N GLN A 285 -0.24 0.35 -15.12
CA GLN A 285 0.82 -0.31 -15.84
C GLN A 285 0.83 -1.81 -15.58
N ARG A 286 1.15 -2.61 -16.59
CA ARG A 286 1.32 -4.06 -16.47
C ARG A 286 2.80 -4.44 -16.39
N PRO A 287 3.12 -5.51 -15.67
CA PRO A 287 4.47 -6.04 -15.68
C PRO A 287 4.77 -6.67 -17.04
N ALA A 288 5.84 -6.20 -17.68
CA ALA A 288 6.42 -6.77 -18.88
C ALA A 288 7.87 -7.20 -18.61
N VAL A 289 8.36 -8.20 -19.34
CA VAL A 289 9.76 -8.64 -19.25
C VAL A 289 10.43 -8.43 -20.59
N GLU A 290 11.49 -7.65 -20.59
CA GLU A 290 12.31 -7.39 -21.76
C GLU A 290 13.74 -7.84 -21.48
N ARG A 291 14.22 -8.84 -22.23
CA ARG A 291 15.60 -9.36 -22.10
C ARG A 291 15.98 -9.70 -20.65
N GLY A 292 15.03 -10.24 -19.87
CA GLY A 292 15.22 -10.62 -18.47
C GLY A 292 15.16 -9.45 -17.47
N VAL A 293 14.72 -8.27 -17.89
CA VAL A 293 14.49 -7.08 -17.05
C VAL A 293 13.00 -6.82 -16.92
N LEU A 294 12.52 -6.59 -15.69
CA LEU A 294 11.14 -6.16 -15.43
C LEU A 294 10.95 -4.71 -15.90
N ARG A 295 9.88 -4.48 -16.65
CA ARG A 295 9.38 -3.18 -17.08
C ARG A 295 7.91 -3.04 -16.66
N TRP A 296 7.48 -1.80 -16.48
CA TRP A 296 6.07 -1.45 -16.25
C TRP A 296 5.60 -0.64 -17.45
N GLN A 297 4.56 -1.10 -18.14
CA GLN A 297 4.05 -0.54 -19.40
C GLN A 297 2.56 -0.27 -19.32
#